data_AF-A0A3P9J0Q0-F1
#
_entry.id   AF-A0A3P9J0Q0-F1
#
_cell.length_a   1.000
_cell.length_b   1.000
_cell.length_c   1.000
_cell.angle_alpha   90.00
_cell.angle_beta   90.00
_cell.angle_gamma   90.00
#
_symmetry.space_group_name_H-M   'P 1'
#
loop_
_entity.id
_entity.type
_entity.pdbx_description
1 polymer ?
#
loop_
_entity_poly.entity_id
_entity_poly.type
_entity_poly.pdbx_seq_one_letter_code
_entity_poly.pdbx_strand_id
1 'polypeptide(L)'
;MSSQCLPRHGGKWVLVHVQNNPCDAASCSSLSEEFCLLQVAFLRYLTSQTEEDRRALAVVTGLRVGGELLNRITGQDKVDAYKKACILNIVQFLQQNPRASQAQINAEVQKNVVVFAAQVRALETAPLW
;
A
#
# COMPACT_ATOMS: atom_id res chain seq x y z
N MET A 1 17.11 -12.32 -29.29
CA MET A 1 15.72 -12.65 -29.67
C MET A 1 15.70 -14.12 -30.07
N SER A 2 14.93 -14.95 -29.38
CA SER A 2 14.85 -16.39 -29.69
C SER A 2 13.44 -16.69 -30.20
N SER A 3 13.35 -17.22 -31.41
CA SER A 3 12.08 -17.59 -32.03
C SER A 3 11.81 -19.07 -31.77
N GLN A 4 10.63 -19.42 -31.26
CA GLN A 4 10.22 -20.82 -31.07
C GLN A 4 9.01 -21.13 -31.95
N CYS A 5 9.04 -22.27 -32.64
CA CYS A 5 7.92 -22.79 -33.43
C CYS A 5 7.10 -23.75 -32.58
N LEU A 6 5.83 -23.41 -32.33
CA LEU A 6 4.89 -24.28 -31.61
C LEU A 6 3.86 -24.89 -32.58
N PRO A 7 3.54 -26.19 -32.45
CA PRO A 7 2.54 -26.85 -33.30
C PRO A 7 1.12 -26.45 -32.87
N ARG A 8 0.28 -26.09 -33.83
CA ARG A 8 -1.17 -25.91 -33.62
C ARG A 8 -1.93 -27.09 -34.24
N HIS A 9 -2.97 -27.58 -33.57
CA HIS A 9 -3.82 -28.65 -34.08
C HIS A 9 -4.32 -28.30 -35.50
N GLY A 10 -4.01 -29.16 -36.46
CA GLY A 10 -4.28 -28.94 -37.90
C GLY A 10 -3.03 -28.76 -38.79
N GLY A 11 -1.81 -29.01 -38.29
CA GLY A 11 -0.61 -29.11 -39.13
C GLY A 11 -0.03 -27.77 -39.61
N LYS A 12 -0.47 -26.63 -39.06
CA LYS A 12 0.11 -25.31 -39.32
C LYS A 12 1.02 -24.87 -38.19
N TRP A 13 2.22 -24.43 -38.55
CA TRP A 13 3.19 -23.83 -37.65
C TRP A 13 2.96 -22.32 -37.58
N VAL A 14 2.95 -21.76 -36.36
CA VAL A 14 2.89 -20.31 -36.15
C VAL A 14 4.21 -19.86 -35.52
N LEU A 15 4.83 -18.86 -36.14
CA LEU A 15 5.99 -18.20 -35.58
C LEU A 15 5.51 -17.24 -34.48
N VAL A 16 5.80 -17.56 -33.23
CA VAL A 16 5.49 -16.67 -32.11
C VAL A 16 6.78 -15.98 -31.70
N HIS A 17 6.81 -14.65 -31.81
CA HIS A 17 7.90 -13.86 -31.26
C HIS A 17 7.70 -13.77 -29.74
N VAL A 18 8.45 -14.58 -29.00
CA VAL A 18 8.57 -14.42 -27.54
C VAL A 18 9.46 -13.21 -27.29
N GLN A 19 8.82 -12.09 -26.96
CA GLN A 19 9.52 -10.94 -26.42
C GLN A 19 9.99 -11.32 -25.01
N ASN A 20 11.27 -11.65 -24.87
CA ASN A 20 11.96 -11.59 -23.58
C ASN A 20 12.04 -10.11 -23.21
N ASN A 21 10.93 -9.55 -22.74
CA ASN A 21 10.96 -8.27 -22.09
C ASN A 21 11.31 -8.56 -20.62
N PRO A 22 12.49 -8.15 -20.12
CA PRO A 22 12.61 -7.97 -18.68
C PRO A 22 11.49 -6.99 -18.31
N CYS A 23 10.61 -7.39 -17.39
CA CYS A 23 9.57 -6.49 -16.92
C CYS A 23 10.25 -5.20 -16.43
N ASP A 24 10.13 -4.13 -17.21
CA ASP A 24 10.65 -2.83 -16.83
C ASP A 24 9.93 -2.43 -15.54
N ALA A 25 10.69 -2.42 -14.44
CA ALA A 25 10.25 -2.04 -13.10
C ALA A 25 9.60 -0.64 -13.02
N ALA A 26 9.60 0.12 -14.12
CA ALA A 26 9.06 1.47 -14.22
C ALA A 26 7.53 1.56 -14.44
N SER A 27 6.85 0.49 -14.88
CA SER A 27 5.38 0.51 -15.07
C SER A 27 4.55 0.25 -13.80
N CYS A 28 5.21 0.03 -12.66
CA CYS A 28 4.59 -0.36 -11.40
C CYS A 28 4.36 0.83 -10.43
N SER A 29 4.42 2.07 -10.92
CA SER A 29 4.38 3.29 -10.09
C SER A 29 2.98 3.89 -9.89
N SER A 30 1.93 3.35 -10.53
CA SER A 30 0.54 3.87 -10.44
C SER A 30 -0.46 2.92 -9.78
N LEU A 31 -0.06 1.68 -9.48
CA LEU A 31 -0.76 0.74 -8.60
C LEU A 31 0.08 0.65 -7.34
N SER A 32 -0.53 0.76 -6.15
CA SER A 32 0.18 0.64 -4.86
C SER A 32 1.23 -0.47 -4.93
N GLU A 33 2.50 -0.10 -4.74
CA GLU A 33 3.68 -0.93 -5.08
C GLU A 33 3.59 -2.35 -4.51
N GLU A 34 2.89 -2.52 -3.38
CA GLU A 34 2.71 -3.82 -2.71
C GLU A 34 1.79 -4.79 -3.47
N PHE A 35 0.76 -4.28 -4.16
CA PHE A 35 -0.20 -5.11 -4.90
C PHE A 35 0.44 -5.67 -6.19
N CYS A 36 1.32 -4.88 -6.79
CA CYS A 36 2.04 -5.23 -8.01
C CYS A 36 3.05 -6.36 -7.75
N LEU A 37 3.82 -6.30 -6.66
CA LEU A 37 4.81 -7.34 -6.32
C LEU A 37 4.18 -8.70 -6.03
N LEU A 38 3.04 -8.73 -5.34
CA LEU A 38 2.32 -9.98 -5.06
C LEU A 38 1.77 -10.61 -6.35
N GLN A 39 1.18 -9.80 -7.23
CA GLN A 39 0.66 -10.29 -8.52
C GLN A 39 1.76 -10.84 -9.42
N VAL A 40 2.91 -10.16 -9.48
CA VAL A 40 4.08 -10.62 -10.25
C VAL A 40 4.65 -11.92 -9.68
N ALA A 41 4.83 -12.01 -8.36
CA ALA A 41 5.31 -13.23 -7.70
C ALA A 41 4.36 -14.41 -7.89
N PHE A 42 3.05 -14.16 -7.82
CA PHE A 42 2.02 -15.18 -8.03
C PHE A 42 1.98 -15.68 -9.48
N LEU A 43 2.00 -14.77 -10.45
CA LEU A 43 2.07 -15.13 -11.88
C LEU A 43 3.33 -15.92 -12.20
N ARG A 44 4.47 -15.53 -11.63
CA ARG A 44 5.74 -16.24 -11.79
C ARG A 44 5.70 -17.65 -11.22
N TYR A 45 5.10 -17.83 -10.05
CA TYR A 45 4.89 -19.16 -9.49
C TYR A 45 3.96 -20.02 -10.36
N LEU A 46 2.87 -19.47 -10.89
CA LEU A 46 1.96 -20.21 -11.77
C LEU A 46 2.63 -20.65 -13.09
N THR A 47 3.54 -19.85 -13.63
CA THR A 47 4.23 -20.18 -14.89
C THR A 47 5.36 -21.17 -14.72
N SER A 48 6.11 -21.12 -13.62
CA SER A 48 7.29 -21.98 -13.41
C SER A 48 7.00 -23.22 -12.55
N GLN A 49 6.05 -23.10 -11.60
CA GLN A 49 5.74 -24.07 -10.54
C GLN A 49 6.97 -24.56 -9.76
N THR A 50 8.04 -23.77 -9.70
CA THR A 50 9.25 -24.14 -8.98
C THR A 50 9.13 -23.85 -7.48
N GLU A 51 9.89 -24.58 -6.67
CA GLU A 51 9.98 -24.34 -5.22
C GLU A 51 10.58 -22.97 -4.86
N GLU A 52 11.46 -22.45 -5.72
CA GLU A 52 12.08 -21.13 -5.54
C GLU A 52 11.03 -20.01 -5.66
N ASP A 53 10.21 -20.06 -6.71
CA ASP A 53 9.15 -19.07 -6.92
C ASP A 53 8.04 -19.20 -5.87
N ARG A 54 7.77 -20.42 -5.37
CA ARG A 54 6.88 -20.63 -4.21
C ARG A 54 7.40 -19.92 -2.96
N ARG A 55 8.71 -20.02 -2.69
CA ARG A 55 9.35 -19.35 -1.54
C ARG A 55 9.31 -17.83 -1.70
N ALA A 56 9.60 -17.32 -2.89
CA ALA A 56 9.53 -15.88 -3.17
C ALA A 56 8.10 -15.34 -2.93
N LEU A 57 7.07 -16.05 -3.42
CA LEU A 57 5.68 -15.72 -3.18
C LEU A 57 5.33 -15.74 -1.68
N ALA A 58 5.78 -16.75 -0.95
CA ALA A 58 5.56 -16.87 0.49
C ALA A 58 6.21 -15.71 1.28
N VAL A 59 7.41 -15.28 0.89
CA VAL A 59 8.09 -14.13 1.50
C VAL A 59 7.32 -12.83 1.26
N VAL A 60 6.94 -12.54 0.00
CA VAL A 60 6.17 -11.32 -0.34
C VAL A 60 4.84 -11.29 0.41
N THR A 61 4.14 -12.42 0.46
CA THR A 61 2.88 -12.56 1.20
C THR A 61 3.10 -12.36 2.71
N GLY A 62 4.15 -12.96 3.26
CA GLY A 62 4.51 -12.84 4.67
C GLY A 62 4.87 -11.42 5.08
N LEU A 63 5.60 -10.68 4.25
CA LEU A 63 5.91 -9.27 4.49
C LEU A 63 4.65 -8.41 4.49
N ARG A 64 3.72 -8.65 3.55
CA ARG A 64 2.46 -7.90 3.48
C ARG A 64 1.58 -8.14 4.71
N VAL A 65 1.30 -9.41 5.01
CA VAL A 65 0.48 -9.78 6.18
C VAL A 65 1.16 -9.34 7.47
N GLY A 66 2.48 -9.52 7.58
CA GLY A 66 3.27 -9.09 8.73
C GLY A 66 3.22 -7.57 8.93
N GLY A 67 3.34 -6.78 7.87
CA GLY A 67 3.20 -5.32 7.90
C GLY A 67 1.80 -4.88 8.32
N GLU A 68 0.75 -5.50 7.78
CA GLU A 68 -0.63 -5.20 8.19
C GLU A 68 -0.88 -5.55 9.67
N LEU A 69 -0.36 -6.68 10.15
CA LEU A 69 -0.45 -7.06 11.56
C LEU A 69 0.36 -6.12 12.45
N LEU A 70 1.57 -5.73 12.04
CA LEU A 70 2.42 -4.78 12.76
C LEU A 70 1.73 -3.41 12.85
N ASN A 71 1.10 -2.94 11.78
CA ASN A 71 0.35 -1.68 11.78
C ASN A 71 -0.88 -1.76 12.70
N ARG A 72 -1.56 -2.91 12.75
CA ARG A 72 -2.67 -3.13 13.70
C ARG A 72 -2.21 -3.15 15.15
N ILE A 73 -1.07 -3.78 15.44
CA ILE A 73 -0.50 -3.87 16.80
C ILE A 73 0.04 -2.51 17.26
N THR A 74 0.78 -1.81 16.40
CA THR A 74 1.39 -0.51 16.73
C THR A 74 0.40 0.65 16.63
N GLY A 75 -0.75 0.46 15.97
CA GLY A 75 -1.76 1.49 15.76
C GLY A 75 -1.31 2.63 14.84
N GLN A 76 -0.20 2.49 14.10
CA GLN A 76 0.39 3.57 13.29
C GLN A 76 -0.59 4.16 12.28
N ASP A 77 -1.34 3.33 11.56
CA ASP A 77 -2.35 3.79 10.60
C ASP A 77 -3.42 4.69 11.27
N LYS A 78 -3.80 4.36 12.51
CA LYS A 78 -4.77 5.15 13.28
C LYS A 78 -4.15 6.46 13.77
N VAL A 79 -2.90 6.42 14.24
CA VAL A 79 -2.15 7.63 14.63
C VAL A 79 -2.04 8.60 13.44
N ASP A 80 -1.70 8.10 12.25
CA ASP A 80 -1.60 8.92 11.06
C ASP A 80 -2.96 9.45 10.58
N ALA A 81 -4.02 8.63 10.70
CA ALA A 81 -5.39 9.10 10.47
C ALA A 81 -5.77 10.23 11.43
N TYR A 82 -5.43 10.14 12.72
CA TYR A 82 -5.72 11.19 13.71
C TYR A 82 -4.90 12.46 13.46
N LYS A 83 -3.61 12.34 13.08
CA LYS A 83 -2.80 13.50 12.66
C LYS A 83 -3.45 14.22 11.48
N LYS A 84 -3.85 13.46 10.45
CA LYS A 84 -4.51 13.99 9.26
C LYS A 84 -5.82 14.70 9.62
N ALA A 85 -6.65 14.08 10.47
CA ALA A 85 -7.90 14.67 10.93
C ALA A 85 -7.68 15.98 11.70
N CYS A 86 -6.70 16.03 12.61
CA CYS A 86 -6.33 17.23 13.34
C CYS A 86 -5.97 18.40 12.40
N ILE A 87 -5.10 18.14 11.41
CA ILE A 87 -4.69 19.14 10.43
C ILE A 87 -5.89 19.61 9.59
N LEU A 88 -6.70 18.67 9.07
CA LEU A 88 -7.85 19.00 8.25
C LEU A 88 -8.90 19.84 8.99
N ASN A 89 -9.16 19.54 10.26
CA ASN A 89 -10.09 20.33 11.08
C ASN A 89 -9.60 21.77 11.27
N ILE A 90 -8.30 21.95 11.54
CA ILE A 90 -7.70 23.28 11.68
C ILE A 90 -7.78 24.04 10.34
N VAL A 91 -7.42 23.38 9.24
CA VAL A 91 -7.49 23.98 7.89
C VAL A 91 -8.93 24.39 7.55
N GLN A 92 -9.91 23.52 7.85
CA GLN A 92 -11.32 23.81 7.63
C GLN A 92 -11.78 25.01 8.46
N PHE A 93 -11.37 25.10 9.73
CA PHE A 93 -11.68 26.25 10.57
C PHE A 93 -11.13 27.55 9.97
N LEU A 94 -9.88 27.55 9.50
CA LEU A 94 -9.25 28.73 8.89
C LEU A 94 -9.97 29.15 7.59
N GLN A 95 -10.38 28.18 6.77
CA GLN A 95 -11.14 28.44 5.54
C GLN A 95 -12.52 29.05 5.83
N GLN A 96 -13.20 28.55 6.86
CA GLN A 96 -14.53 29.05 7.27
C GLN A 96 -14.45 30.39 8.01
N ASN A 97 -13.31 30.68 8.64
CA ASN A 97 -13.11 31.87 9.46
C ASN A 97 -11.87 32.65 8.99
N PRO A 98 -11.88 33.23 7.77
CA PRO A 98 -10.71 33.88 7.18
C PRO A 98 -10.25 35.15 7.93
N ARG A 99 -11.07 35.66 8.85
CA ARG A 99 -10.76 36.81 9.72
C ARG A 99 -10.61 36.41 11.18
N ALA A 100 -10.42 35.13 11.48
CA ALA A 100 -10.20 34.66 12.84
C ALA A 100 -8.99 35.38 13.45
N SER A 101 -9.18 35.90 14.66
CA SER A 101 -8.07 36.44 15.45
C SER A 101 -7.10 35.33 15.85
N GLN A 102 -5.86 35.71 16.16
CA GLN A 102 -4.85 34.75 16.63
C GLN A 102 -5.31 33.97 17.88
N ALA A 103 -6.06 34.62 18.77
CA ALA A 103 -6.62 33.96 19.95
C ALA A 103 -7.62 32.85 19.59
N GLN A 104 -8.48 33.09 18.60
CA GLN A 104 -9.45 32.10 18.10
C GLN A 104 -8.74 30.95 17.37
N ILE A 105 -7.71 31.25 16.58
CA ILE A 105 -6.89 30.23 15.91
C ILE A 105 -6.19 29.36 16.96
N ASN A 106 -5.56 29.97 17.95
CA ASN A 106 -4.87 29.24 19.02
C ASN A 106 -5.83 28.34 19.80
N ALA A 107 -7.04 28.82 20.11
CA ALA A 107 -8.06 28.04 20.78
C ALA A 107 -8.49 26.82 19.95
N GLU A 108 -8.71 26.98 18.65
CA GLU A 108 -9.09 25.86 17.78
C GLU A 108 -7.93 24.87 17.60
N VAL A 109 -6.70 25.34 17.46
CA VAL A 109 -5.50 24.47 17.41
C VAL A 109 -5.37 23.68 18.70
N GLN A 110 -5.45 24.33 19.86
CA GLN A 110 -5.36 23.67 21.17
C GLN A 110 -6.44 22.60 21.33
N LYS A 111 -7.69 22.92 20.97
CA LYS A 111 -8.80 21.97 20.99
C LYS A 111 -8.52 20.74 20.15
N ASN A 112 -8.08 20.90 18.89
CA ASN A 112 -7.81 19.77 18.01
C ASN A 112 -6.60 18.93 18.47
N VAL A 113 -5.56 19.58 19.02
CA VAL A 113 -4.40 18.88 19.60
C VAL A 113 -4.79 18.06 20.83
N VAL A 114 -5.65 18.58 21.70
CA VAL A 114 -6.15 17.82 22.87
C VAL A 114 -6.95 16.61 22.44
N VAL A 115 -7.85 16.75 21.44
CA VAL A 115 -8.60 15.63 20.88
C VAL A 115 -7.66 14.58 20.29
N PHE A 116 -6.68 15.00 19.50
CA PHE A 116 -5.66 14.11 18.95
C PHE A 116 -4.90 13.34 20.06
N ALA A 117 -4.44 14.04 21.09
CA ALA A 117 -3.72 13.41 22.20
C ALA A 117 -4.57 12.39 22.96
N ALA A 118 -5.86 12.69 23.17
CA ALA A 118 -6.80 11.76 23.78
C ALA A 118 -7.01 10.50 22.92
N GLN A 119 -7.13 10.67 21.59
CA GLN A 119 -7.26 9.56 20.65
C GLN A 119 -6.01 8.68 20.62
N VAL A 120 -4.81 9.26 20.63
CA VAL A 120 -3.55 8.50 20.68
C VAL A 120 -3.43 7.71 21.98
N ARG A 121 -3.73 8.33 23.14
CA ARG A 121 -3.73 7.63 24.44
C ARG A 121 -4.73 6.47 24.48
N ALA A 122 -5.89 6.62 23.84
CA ALA A 122 -6.86 5.55 23.73
C ALA A 122 -6.34 4.35 22.91
N LEU A 123 -5.45 4.57 21.94
CA LEU A 123 -4.79 3.48 21.21
C LEU A 123 -3.76 2.73 22.05
N GLU A 124 -2.98 3.45 22.86
CA GLU A 124 -1.97 2.85 23.75
C GLU A 124 -2.60 1.92 24.80
N THR A 125 -3.87 2.18 25.14
CA THR A 125 -4.63 1.44 26.17
C THR A 125 -5.63 0.45 25.57
N ALA A 126 -5.73 0.36 24.24
CA ALA A 126 -6.66 -0.54 23.57
C ALA A 126 -6.19 -2.01 23.67
N PRO A 127 -7.09 -2.96 23.96
CA PRO A 127 -6.77 -4.38 23.89
C PRO A 127 -6.36 -4.79 22.47
N LEU A 128 -5.39 -5.69 22.36
CA LEU A 128 -4.89 -6.20 21.08
C LEU A 128 -5.77 -7.33 20.47
N TRP A 129 -6.98 -7.55 21.01
CA TRP A 129 -7.87 -8.66 20.65
C TRP A 129 -9.34 -8.34 20.94
#